data_AF-A0A183J761-F1
#
_entry.id   AF-A0A183J761-F1
#
_cell.length_a   1.000
_cell.length_b   1.000
_cell.length_c   1.000
_cell.angle_alpha   90.00
_cell.angle_beta   90.00
_cell.angle_gamma   90.00
#
_symmetry.space_group_name_H-M   'P 1'
#
loop_
_entity.id
_entity.type
_entity.pdbx_description
1 polymer ?
#
loop_
_entity_poly.entity_id
_entity_poly.type
_entity_poly.pdbx_seq_one_letter_code
_entity_poly.pdbx_strand_id
1 'polypeptide(L)'
;SLICGFSNKYIRVFDIRDFYRHQINIPTKATHGLCVDPFSDWCIAAYHECTMQLWDLRRCDKPLLIINESKPIVKLQWSPVKNSTLACLCRESDIVKVYHLQRVMSDDGELCYSDCYIQSYFPNASDEVLSFTWYPRKEYRLLLASSSNRFQDVSYHENCCLSWRDADLLISIDGTLTECIGNSCSAALSDDDDISMVMKRRAAKGYGLAIQHERHAKSDLFGNNTTLKWFWDWIDFVKDAIQENHDSSEFPGVIGILSSRDGLESKAQGVPLDPCDINFSSVTVKIYFSDQREKILQLCGWGNSWKNDRFASADPFLHSLCSKGEVERAAAIALFTGRLQLAVKILNKSASFAEQGRSLQLFALALSGFQNAANTTVTSVDKPDEPTASGGLWTEICAAMLPSIQNPHIKAMFYFLSCE
;
A
#
# COMPACT_ATOMS: atom_id res chain seq x y z
N SER A 1 -18.58 -49.81 2.22
CA SER A 1 -17.21 -50.03 2.72
C SER A 1 -16.94 -49.10 3.89
N LEU A 2 -16.03 -49.46 4.80
CA LEU A 2 -15.59 -48.63 5.91
C LEU A 2 -14.19 -48.10 5.62
N ILE A 3 -13.95 -46.81 5.82
CA ILE A 3 -12.62 -46.20 5.68
C ILE A 3 -12.08 -45.78 7.04
N CYS A 4 -10.80 -46.03 7.30
CA CYS A 4 -10.15 -45.58 8.54
C CYS A 4 -8.66 -45.31 8.36
N GLY A 5 -8.13 -44.46 9.24
CA GLY A 5 -6.69 -44.28 9.42
C GLY A 5 -6.14 -45.45 10.24
N PHE A 6 -5.02 -46.01 9.81
CA PHE A 6 -4.41 -47.17 10.42
C PHE A 6 -2.94 -46.90 10.75
N SER A 7 -2.56 -47.09 12.02
CA SER A 7 -1.16 -47.01 12.51
C SER A 7 -0.43 -45.69 12.21
N ASN A 8 -1.15 -44.59 12.00
CA ASN A 8 -0.62 -43.28 11.58
C ASN A 8 0.26 -43.29 10.31
N LYS A 9 0.05 -44.29 9.46
CA LYS A 9 0.87 -44.52 8.24
C LYS A 9 0.06 -44.90 7.02
N TYR A 10 -1.19 -45.31 7.21
CA TYR A 10 -2.03 -45.78 6.12
C TYR A 10 -3.47 -45.29 6.28
N ILE A 11 -4.13 -45.06 5.15
CA ILE A 11 -5.59 -45.05 5.07
C ILE A 11 -6.02 -46.37 4.45
N ARG A 12 -6.97 -47.07 5.07
CA ARG A 12 -7.47 -48.36 4.60
C ARG A 12 -8.96 -48.34 4.36
N VAL A 13 -9.39 -49.01 3.29
CA VAL A 13 -10.80 -49.25 2.98
C VAL A 13 -11.10 -50.73 3.14
N PHE A 14 -12.10 -51.05 3.95
CA PHE A 14 -12.55 -52.41 4.24
C PHE A 14 -13.94 -52.66 3.65
N ASP A 15 -14.15 -53.84 3.08
CA ASP A 15 -15.50 -54.32 2.76
C ASP A 15 -16.09 -54.94 4.03
N ILE A 16 -17.27 -54.47 4.44
CA ILE A 16 -17.97 -55.02 5.60
C ILE A 16 -18.48 -56.45 5.35
N ARG A 17 -18.39 -56.95 4.12
CA ARG A 17 -18.73 -58.34 3.77
C ARG A 17 -17.51 -59.27 3.80
N ASP A 18 -16.30 -58.73 3.75
CA ASP A 18 -15.03 -59.48 3.79
C ASP A 18 -14.05 -58.79 4.75
N PHE A 19 -14.11 -59.18 6.01
CA PHE A 19 -13.29 -58.58 7.08
C PHE A 19 -11.82 -58.99 7.05
N TYR A 20 -11.43 -59.99 6.25
CA TYR A 20 -10.07 -60.52 6.25
C TYR A 20 -9.12 -59.74 5.35
N ARG A 21 -9.66 -58.97 4.38
CA ARG A 21 -8.86 -58.26 3.38
C ARG A 21 -9.30 -56.80 3.28
N HIS A 22 -8.32 -55.90 3.24
CA HIS A 22 -8.57 -54.51 2.84
C HIS A 22 -8.66 -54.43 1.33
N GLN A 23 -9.58 -53.61 0.81
CA GLN A 23 -9.73 -53.37 -0.62
C GLN A 23 -8.71 -52.35 -1.12
N ILE A 24 -8.41 -51.33 -0.30
CA ILE A 24 -7.49 -50.23 -0.64
C ILE A 24 -6.58 -49.97 0.56
N ASN A 25 -5.30 -49.70 0.30
CA ASN A 25 -4.31 -49.31 1.30
C ASN A 25 -3.42 -48.17 0.76
N ILE A 26 -3.66 -46.95 1.24
CA ILE A 26 -2.99 -45.73 0.82
C ILE A 26 -1.87 -45.41 1.82
N PRO A 27 -0.59 -45.37 1.43
CA PRO A 27 0.50 -45.01 2.34
C PRO A 27 0.56 -43.49 2.56
N THR A 28 0.03 -43.02 3.69
CA THR A 28 0.05 -41.60 4.06
C THR A 28 0.05 -41.38 5.57
N LYS A 29 0.66 -40.28 6.01
CA LYS A 29 0.60 -39.81 7.40
C LYS A 29 -0.71 -39.08 7.71
N ALA A 30 -1.48 -38.67 6.69
CA ALA A 30 -2.75 -37.95 6.81
C ALA A 30 -3.85 -38.85 7.41
N THR A 31 -3.78 -39.14 8.70
CA THR A 31 -4.67 -40.07 9.40
C THR A 31 -5.29 -39.48 10.66
N HIS A 32 -5.05 -38.21 10.98
CA HIS A 32 -5.58 -37.57 12.20
C HIS A 32 -7.09 -37.30 12.09
N GLY A 33 -7.59 -37.13 10.88
CA GLY A 33 -9.01 -37.13 10.58
C GLY A 33 -9.25 -37.42 9.10
N LEU A 34 -10.43 -37.97 8.81
CA LEU A 34 -10.85 -38.43 7.49
C LEU A 34 -12.30 -38.02 7.27
N CYS A 35 -12.62 -37.54 6.07
CA CYS A 35 -13.99 -37.31 5.65
C CYS A 35 -14.16 -37.63 4.16
N VAL A 36 -15.28 -38.26 3.82
CA VAL A 36 -15.65 -38.67 2.46
C VAL A 36 -16.54 -37.60 1.85
N ASP A 37 -16.34 -37.28 0.57
CA ASP A 37 -17.19 -36.31 -0.15
C ASP A 37 -18.61 -36.88 -0.31
N PRO A 38 -19.66 -36.19 0.20
CA PRO A 38 -21.05 -36.62 0.07
C PRO A 38 -21.54 -36.75 -1.38
N PHE A 39 -20.87 -36.07 -2.32
CA PHE A 39 -21.23 -36.05 -3.74
C PHE A 39 -20.34 -36.97 -4.59
N SER A 40 -19.30 -37.57 -4.01
CA SER A 40 -18.37 -38.43 -4.72
C SER A 40 -17.78 -39.49 -3.79
N ASP A 41 -18.25 -40.74 -3.93
CA ASP A 41 -17.78 -41.89 -3.14
C ASP A 41 -16.28 -42.17 -3.29
N TRP A 42 -15.65 -41.63 -4.35
CA TRP A 42 -14.24 -41.84 -4.66
C TRP A 42 -13.35 -40.73 -4.12
N CYS A 43 -13.89 -39.58 -3.71
CA CYS A 43 -13.09 -38.46 -3.21
C CYS A 43 -13.10 -38.46 -1.68
N ILE A 44 -11.90 -38.43 -1.09
CA ILE A 44 -11.74 -38.32 0.36
C ILE A 44 -10.79 -37.18 0.70
N ALA A 45 -11.03 -36.55 1.85
CA ALA A 45 -10.14 -35.57 2.44
C ALA A 45 -9.58 -36.10 3.76
N ALA A 46 -8.29 -35.92 3.95
CA ALA A 46 -7.54 -36.41 5.09
C ALA A 46 -6.56 -35.35 5.58
N TYR A 47 -6.18 -35.34 6.85
CA TYR A 47 -5.16 -34.41 7.34
C TYR A 47 -4.21 -35.00 8.39
N HIS A 48 -3.06 -34.36 8.53
CA HIS A 48 -2.07 -34.58 9.57
C HIS A 48 -1.33 -33.28 9.86
N GLU A 49 -1.28 -32.91 11.15
CA GLU A 49 -0.76 -31.61 11.59
C GLU A 49 -1.37 -30.47 10.76
N CYS A 50 -0.54 -29.68 10.08
CA CYS A 50 -0.96 -28.54 9.28
C CYS A 50 -1.27 -28.89 7.81
N THR A 51 -1.15 -30.15 7.41
CA THR A 51 -1.31 -30.55 6.00
C THR A 51 -2.60 -31.33 5.82
N MET A 52 -3.43 -30.91 4.87
CA MET A 52 -4.54 -31.72 4.35
C MET A 52 -4.22 -32.25 2.95
N GLN A 53 -4.80 -33.40 2.64
CA GLN A 53 -4.62 -34.12 1.40
C GLN A 53 -5.98 -34.61 0.88
N LEU A 54 -6.24 -34.38 -0.40
CA LEU A 54 -7.36 -34.96 -1.12
C LEU A 54 -6.90 -36.18 -1.91
N TRP A 55 -7.69 -37.24 -1.91
CA TRP A 55 -7.36 -38.49 -2.59
C TRP A 55 -8.53 -38.97 -3.45
N ASP A 56 -8.21 -39.53 -4.61
CA ASP A 56 -9.15 -40.34 -5.41
C ASP A 56 -8.92 -41.83 -5.08
N LEU A 57 -9.92 -42.50 -4.54
CA LEU A 57 -9.83 -43.93 -4.19
C LEU A 57 -9.60 -44.82 -5.43
N ARG A 58 -9.84 -44.33 -6.64
CA ARG A 58 -9.52 -45.06 -7.89
C ARG A 58 -8.06 -44.91 -8.29
N ARG A 59 -7.38 -43.87 -7.80
CA ARG A 59 -5.99 -43.51 -8.13
C ARG A 59 -5.24 -43.12 -6.85
N CYS A 60 -4.76 -44.15 -6.13
CA CYS A 60 -4.16 -44.01 -4.80
C CYS A 60 -2.63 -43.87 -4.80
N ASP A 61 -2.02 -43.68 -5.96
CA ASP A 61 -0.57 -43.51 -6.16
C ASP A 61 -0.09 -42.12 -5.69
N LYS A 62 -0.89 -41.08 -5.94
CA LYS A 62 -0.62 -39.70 -5.50
C LYS A 62 -1.90 -39.00 -5.00
N PRO A 63 -1.80 -38.06 -4.05
CA PRO A 63 -2.94 -37.22 -3.69
C PRO A 63 -3.32 -36.30 -4.86
N LEU A 64 -4.61 -36.02 -4.99
CA LEU A 64 -5.17 -35.08 -5.97
C LEU A 64 -4.77 -33.63 -5.68
N LEU A 65 -4.69 -33.29 -4.39
CA LEU A 65 -4.37 -31.96 -3.91
C LEU A 65 -3.75 -32.06 -2.52
N ILE A 66 -2.78 -31.18 -2.23
CA ILE A 66 -2.21 -30.99 -0.91
C ILE A 66 -2.33 -29.52 -0.55
N ILE A 67 -2.96 -29.20 0.58
CA ILE A 67 -3.08 -27.84 1.10
C ILE A 67 -2.36 -27.79 2.45
N ASN A 68 -1.53 -26.76 2.65
CA ASN A 68 -0.78 -26.53 3.88
C ASN A 68 -1.31 -25.30 4.60
N GLU A 69 -1.70 -25.48 5.84
CA GLU A 69 -2.13 -24.43 6.75
C GLU A 69 -0.99 -23.93 7.63
N SER A 70 -1.15 -22.73 8.19
CA SER A 70 -0.15 -22.15 9.10
C SER A 70 -0.20 -22.77 10.49
N LYS A 71 -1.35 -23.33 10.89
CA LYS A 71 -1.60 -23.93 12.20
C LYS A 71 -2.13 -25.37 12.05
N PRO A 72 -1.94 -26.24 13.06
CA PRO A 72 -2.44 -27.61 13.01
C PRO A 72 -3.96 -27.66 12.82
N ILE A 73 -4.40 -28.53 11.92
CA ILE A 73 -5.81 -28.75 11.60
C ILE A 73 -6.46 -29.54 12.74
N VAL A 74 -7.58 -29.04 13.22
CA VAL A 74 -8.39 -29.66 14.30
C VAL A 74 -9.58 -30.40 13.73
N LYS A 75 -10.22 -29.84 12.69
CA LYS A 75 -11.41 -30.43 12.08
C LYS A 75 -11.48 -30.14 10.59
N LEU A 76 -11.92 -31.13 9.83
CA LEU A 76 -12.11 -31.08 8.39
C LEU A 76 -13.47 -31.72 8.05
N GLN A 77 -14.31 -31.06 7.25
CA GLN A 77 -15.64 -31.58 6.92
C GLN A 77 -16.15 -31.04 5.57
N TRP A 78 -16.59 -31.95 4.71
CA TRP A 78 -17.30 -31.61 3.47
C TRP A 78 -18.68 -31.02 3.73
N SER A 79 -19.09 -30.09 2.87
CA SER A 79 -20.47 -29.61 2.84
C SER A 79 -21.41 -30.75 2.43
N PRO A 80 -22.49 -31.01 3.18
CA PRO A 80 -23.46 -32.03 2.82
C PRO A 80 -24.47 -31.57 1.76
N VAL A 81 -24.54 -30.26 1.48
CA VAL A 81 -25.53 -29.66 0.57
C VAL A 81 -24.87 -29.13 -0.70
N LYS A 82 -23.62 -28.67 -0.61
CA LYS A 82 -22.90 -28.06 -1.72
C LYS A 82 -21.75 -28.93 -2.19
N ASN A 83 -21.72 -29.23 -3.48
CA ASN A 83 -20.64 -29.99 -4.10
C ASN A 83 -19.29 -29.28 -3.97
N SER A 84 -18.21 -30.06 -3.98
CA SER A 84 -16.83 -29.55 -4.07
C SER A 84 -16.46 -28.51 -3.01
N THR A 85 -17.13 -28.51 -1.85
CA THR A 85 -16.96 -27.51 -0.79
C THR A 85 -16.50 -28.18 0.49
N LEU A 86 -15.33 -27.76 1.00
CA LEU A 86 -14.67 -28.36 2.16
C LEU A 86 -14.38 -27.28 3.20
N ALA A 87 -14.77 -27.49 4.46
CA ALA A 87 -14.40 -26.58 5.54
C ALA A 87 -13.27 -27.15 6.40
N CYS A 88 -12.40 -26.27 6.89
CA CYS A 88 -11.28 -26.56 7.76
C CYS A 88 -11.26 -25.60 8.95
N LEU A 89 -10.97 -26.15 10.13
CA LEU A 89 -10.69 -25.40 11.34
C LEU A 89 -9.30 -25.75 11.86
N CYS A 90 -8.50 -24.74 12.13
CA CYS A 90 -7.19 -24.87 12.74
C CYS A 90 -7.22 -24.59 14.25
N ARG A 91 -6.19 -25.06 14.96
CA ARG A 91 -6.04 -24.85 16.41
C ARG A 91 -5.92 -23.36 16.74
N GLU A 92 -6.54 -22.94 17.83
CA GLU A 92 -6.51 -21.55 18.31
C GLU A 92 -6.87 -20.55 17.21
N SER A 93 -7.93 -20.86 16.46
CA SER A 93 -8.46 -20.01 15.41
C SER A 93 -9.90 -19.62 15.74
N ASP A 94 -10.20 -18.35 15.47
CA ASP A 94 -11.51 -17.73 15.48
C ASP A 94 -12.20 -17.78 14.10
N ILE A 95 -11.55 -18.43 13.12
CA ILE A 95 -11.95 -18.48 11.72
C ILE A 95 -12.13 -19.94 11.27
N VAL A 96 -13.21 -20.20 10.54
CA VAL A 96 -13.35 -21.43 9.74
C VAL A 96 -13.03 -21.07 8.29
N LYS A 97 -12.08 -21.78 7.68
CA LYS A 97 -11.76 -21.64 6.25
C LYS A 97 -12.66 -22.55 5.42
N VAL A 98 -13.20 -22.05 4.33
CA VAL A 98 -13.96 -22.85 3.37
C VAL A 98 -13.23 -22.84 2.04
N TYR A 99 -12.96 -24.02 1.49
CA TYR A 99 -12.33 -24.23 0.19
C TYR A 99 -13.39 -24.69 -0.80
N HIS A 100 -13.41 -24.01 -1.95
CA HIS A 100 -14.17 -24.44 -3.13
C HIS A 100 -13.20 -25.05 -4.12
N LEU A 101 -13.41 -26.32 -4.43
CA LEU A 101 -12.54 -27.10 -5.29
C LEU A 101 -13.09 -27.09 -6.71
N GLN A 102 -12.21 -26.89 -7.68
CA GLN A 102 -12.57 -26.94 -9.08
C GLN A 102 -11.61 -27.85 -9.83
N ARG A 103 -12.16 -28.68 -10.72
CA ARG A 103 -11.35 -29.55 -11.56
C ARG A 103 -10.78 -28.77 -12.73
N VAL A 104 -9.47 -28.83 -12.91
CA VAL A 104 -8.80 -28.25 -14.06
C VAL A 104 -8.92 -29.22 -15.22
N MET A 105 -9.14 -28.69 -16.42
CA MET A 105 -9.12 -29.48 -17.66
C MET A 105 -7.67 -29.87 -17.99
N SER A 106 -7.13 -30.86 -17.27
CA SER A 106 -5.82 -31.47 -17.51
C SER A 106 -5.97 -32.98 -17.58
N ASP A 107 -5.08 -33.64 -18.34
CA ASP A 107 -5.09 -35.11 -18.51
C ASP A 107 -4.91 -35.86 -17.18
N ASP A 108 -4.30 -35.20 -16.19
CA ASP A 108 -4.06 -35.73 -14.85
C ASP A 108 -5.22 -35.48 -13.88
N GLY A 109 -6.23 -34.68 -14.28
CA GLY A 109 -7.41 -34.41 -13.48
C GLY A 109 -7.14 -33.62 -12.19
N GLU A 110 -6.15 -32.73 -12.23
CA GLU A 110 -5.72 -31.91 -11.09
C GLU A 110 -6.85 -31.00 -10.58
N LEU A 111 -6.79 -30.65 -9.29
CA LEU A 111 -7.71 -29.75 -8.63
C LEU A 111 -7.04 -28.40 -8.37
N CYS A 112 -7.74 -27.30 -8.66
CA CYS A 112 -7.46 -25.99 -8.10
C CYS A 112 -8.48 -25.67 -7.01
N TYR A 113 -8.20 -24.65 -6.21
CA TYR A 113 -9.13 -24.21 -5.19
C TYR A 113 -9.14 -22.68 -5.05
N SER A 114 -10.24 -22.17 -4.55
CA SER A 114 -10.38 -20.83 -3.97
C SER A 114 -10.84 -20.95 -2.53
N ASP A 115 -10.43 -20.03 -1.66
CA ASP A 115 -10.81 -20.04 -0.24
C ASP A 115 -11.58 -18.78 0.18
N CYS A 116 -12.40 -18.94 1.20
CA CYS A 116 -13.02 -17.83 1.92
C CYS A 116 -12.99 -18.09 3.43
N TYR A 117 -13.19 -17.03 4.21
CA TYR A 117 -13.08 -17.05 5.67
C TYR A 117 -14.41 -16.74 6.33
N ILE A 118 -14.78 -17.58 7.29
CA ILE A 118 -15.94 -17.37 8.15
C ILE A 118 -15.43 -16.96 9.52
N GLN A 119 -15.54 -15.65 9.80
CA GLN A 119 -15.16 -15.05 11.07
C GLN A 119 -16.25 -15.33 12.12
N SER A 120 -15.86 -15.82 13.30
CA SER A 120 -16.76 -15.89 14.45
C SER A 120 -16.95 -14.52 15.11
N TYR A 121 -18.12 -14.31 15.71
CA TYR A 121 -18.46 -13.07 16.43
C TYR A 121 -18.89 -13.40 17.87
N PHE A 122 -18.09 -14.21 18.56
CA PHE A 122 -18.32 -14.44 19.97
C PHE A 122 -18.05 -13.13 20.76
N PRO A 123 -18.84 -12.81 21.80
CA PRO A 123 -18.76 -11.50 22.46
C PRO A 123 -17.42 -11.21 23.16
N ASN A 124 -16.68 -12.26 23.53
CA ASN A 124 -15.37 -12.11 24.13
C ASN A 124 -14.30 -12.27 23.05
N ALA A 125 -13.36 -11.35 22.98
CA ALA A 125 -12.26 -11.38 22.00
C ALA A 125 -11.33 -12.60 22.14
N SER A 126 -11.39 -13.32 23.27
CA SER A 126 -10.62 -14.54 23.54
C SER A 126 -11.38 -15.85 23.25
N ASP A 127 -12.61 -15.78 22.76
CA ASP A 127 -13.43 -16.96 22.50
C ASP A 127 -13.04 -17.60 21.17
N GLU A 128 -12.29 -18.70 21.24
CA GLU A 128 -11.86 -19.48 20.07
C GLU A 128 -12.97 -20.41 19.57
N VAL A 129 -12.92 -20.73 18.27
CA VAL A 129 -13.80 -21.74 17.67
C VAL A 129 -13.21 -23.12 17.97
N LEU A 130 -13.91 -23.94 18.75
CA LEU A 130 -13.50 -25.32 19.06
C LEU A 130 -13.93 -26.32 18.01
N SER A 131 -15.08 -26.09 17.37
CA SER A 131 -15.67 -27.00 16.40
C SER A 131 -16.70 -26.27 15.55
N PHE A 132 -17.00 -26.83 14.39
CA PHE A 132 -18.08 -26.34 13.51
C PHE A 132 -18.88 -27.52 12.96
N THR A 133 -20.09 -27.28 12.48
CA THR A 133 -20.82 -28.24 11.66
C THR A 133 -21.62 -27.51 10.58
N TRP A 134 -21.70 -28.13 9.41
CA TRP A 134 -22.59 -27.68 8.35
C TRP A 134 -24.06 -27.84 8.73
N TYR A 135 -24.90 -26.94 8.25
CA TYR A 135 -26.33 -27.20 8.23
C TYR A 135 -26.67 -28.27 7.19
N PRO A 136 -27.49 -29.28 7.53
CA PRO A 136 -27.72 -30.44 6.64
C PRO A 136 -28.64 -30.15 5.45
N ARG A 137 -29.33 -29.00 5.43
CA ARG A 137 -30.34 -28.65 4.41
C ARG A 137 -30.24 -27.23 3.89
N LYS A 138 -29.33 -26.42 4.43
CA LYS A 138 -29.17 -25.01 4.04
C LYS A 138 -27.76 -24.82 3.55
N GLU A 139 -27.64 -24.35 2.31
CA GLU A 139 -26.37 -23.89 1.78
C GLU A 139 -25.87 -22.67 2.56
N TYR A 140 -24.56 -22.47 2.50
CA TYR A 140 -23.84 -21.33 3.08
C TYR A 140 -24.05 -21.07 4.57
N ARG A 141 -24.42 -22.10 5.35
CA ARG A 141 -24.73 -21.95 6.78
C ARG A 141 -24.03 -22.99 7.63
N LEU A 142 -23.44 -22.55 8.73
CA LEU A 142 -22.76 -23.40 9.69
C LEU A 142 -23.17 -23.04 11.11
N LEU A 143 -23.00 -24.00 12.01
CA LEU A 143 -23.07 -23.80 13.45
C LEU A 143 -21.66 -23.91 14.02
N LEU A 144 -21.18 -22.85 14.67
CA LEU A 144 -19.89 -22.80 15.35
C LEU A 144 -20.08 -23.05 16.85
N ALA A 145 -19.12 -23.71 17.48
CA ALA A 145 -19.07 -23.94 18.92
C ALA A 145 -17.79 -23.29 19.49
N SER A 146 -17.96 -22.49 20.54
CA SER A 146 -16.88 -21.76 21.21
C SER A 146 -16.33 -22.49 22.44
N SER A 147 -15.11 -22.14 22.84
CA SER A 147 -14.53 -22.49 24.15
C SER A 147 -15.33 -21.97 25.35
N SER A 148 -16.17 -20.95 25.16
CA SER A 148 -17.06 -20.42 26.20
C SER A 148 -18.43 -21.13 26.30
N ASN A 149 -18.57 -22.33 25.71
CA ASN A 149 -19.83 -23.10 25.63
C ASN A 149 -20.98 -22.35 24.93
N ARG A 150 -20.63 -21.48 23.98
CA ARG A 150 -21.60 -20.78 23.13
C ARG A 150 -21.68 -21.41 21.76
N PHE A 151 -22.87 -21.38 21.19
CA PHE A 151 -23.08 -21.74 19.79
C PHE A 151 -23.41 -20.49 18.99
N GLN A 152 -22.86 -20.38 17.79
CA GLN A 152 -23.14 -19.29 16.87
C GLN A 152 -23.61 -19.85 15.54
N ASP A 153 -24.77 -19.40 15.10
CA ASP A 153 -25.27 -19.67 13.76
C ASP A 153 -24.71 -18.62 12.81
N VAL A 154 -23.96 -19.06 11.80
CA VAL A 154 -23.28 -18.19 10.86
C VAL A 154 -23.71 -18.54 9.44
N SER A 155 -24.04 -17.50 8.68
CA SER A 155 -24.20 -17.59 7.22
C SER A 155 -23.00 -16.92 6.56
N TYR A 156 -22.49 -17.48 5.48
CA TYR A 156 -21.48 -16.86 4.63
C TYR A 156 -22.02 -16.73 3.21
N HIS A 157 -21.29 -16.06 2.33
CA HIS A 157 -21.66 -15.88 0.93
C HIS A 157 -20.41 -16.06 0.07
N GLU A 158 -20.56 -16.68 -1.09
CA GLU A 158 -19.41 -16.97 -1.96
C GLU A 158 -19.17 -15.88 -2.97
N ASN A 159 -20.24 -15.30 -3.51
CA ASN A 159 -20.14 -14.29 -4.56
C ASN A 159 -21.15 -13.18 -4.30
N CYS A 160 -20.62 -12.00 -3.96
CA CYS A 160 -21.36 -10.76 -4.04
C CYS A 160 -20.97 -10.07 -5.35
N CYS A 161 -21.85 -10.09 -6.33
CA CYS A 161 -21.68 -9.27 -7.53
C CYS A 161 -22.39 -7.93 -7.31
N LEU A 162 -21.67 -6.84 -7.54
CA LEU A 162 -22.22 -5.49 -7.48
C LEU A 162 -22.49 -5.01 -8.90
N SER A 163 -23.70 -4.54 -9.15
CA SER A 163 -24.08 -3.90 -10.42
C SER A 163 -24.92 -2.66 -10.16
N TRP A 164 -24.96 -1.74 -11.10
CA TRP A 164 -25.77 -0.53 -10.98
C TRP A 164 -26.91 -0.57 -11.99
N ARG A 165 -28.12 -0.24 -11.55
CA ARG A 165 -29.24 0.08 -12.44
C ARG A 165 -29.73 1.49 -12.13
N ASP A 166 -29.55 2.41 -13.07
CA ASP A 166 -29.92 3.83 -12.94
C ASP A 166 -29.45 4.46 -11.62
N ALA A 167 -30.32 4.54 -10.61
CA ALA A 167 -30.05 5.12 -9.28
C ALA A 167 -29.63 4.07 -8.23
N ASP A 168 -29.98 2.79 -8.43
CA ASP A 168 -29.94 1.77 -7.39
C ASP A 168 -28.72 0.85 -7.54
N LEU A 169 -28.11 0.53 -6.40
CA LEU A 169 -27.08 -0.50 -6.33
C LEU A 169 -27.78 -1.86 -6.25
N LEU A 170 -27.51 -2.70 -7.25
CA LEU A 170 -27.93 -4.09 -7.26
C LEU A 170 -26.81 -4.92 -6.65
N ILE A 171 -27.15 -5.65 -5.59
CA ILE A 171 -26.26 -6.65 -5.00
C ILE A 171 -26.84 -8.00 -5.39
N SER A 172 -26.08 -8.81 -6.12
CA SER A 172 -26.45 -10.21 -6.35
C SER A 172 -25.62 -11.05 -5.40
N ILE A 173 -26.29 -11.71 -4.47
CA ILE A 173 -25.68 -12.62 -3.50
C ILE A 173 -26.13 -14.03 -3.87
N ASP A 174 -25.16 -14.89 -4.21
CA ASP A 174 -25.41 -16.31 -4.50
C ASP A 174 -26.49 -16.55 -5.59
N GLY A 175 -26.53 -15.66 -6.60
CA GLY A 175 -27.50 -15.71 -7.70
C GLY A 175 -28.89 -15.14 -7.38
N THR A 176 -29.13 -14.73 -6.14
CA THR A 176 -30.33 -13.98 -5.75
C THR A 176 -30.05 -12.48 -5.85
N LEU A 177 -30.83 -11.79 -6.68
CA LEU A 177 -30.79 -10.33 -6.79
C LEU A 177 -31.44 -9.72 -5.54
N THR A 178 -30.65 -9.07 -4.71
CA THR A 178 -31.10 -8.19 -3.64
C THR A 178 -30.88 -6.74 -4.07
N GLU A 179 -31.97 -6.05 -4.40
CA GLU A 179 -31.96 -4.62 -4.66
C GLU A 179 -31.82 -3.90 -3.30
N CYS A 180 -30.72 -3.20 -3.09
CA CYS A 180 -30.47 -2.52 -1.82
C CYS A 180 -29.81 -1.17 -2.05
N ILE A 181 -30.42 -0.16 -1.41
CA ILE A 181 -30.03 1.25 -1.41
C ILE A 181 -30.47 1.97 -2.69
N GLY A 182 -31.76 2.26 -2.77
CA GLY A 182 -32.19 3.45 -3.48
C GLY A 182 -31.88 4.65 -2.60
N ASN A 183 -31.08 5.59 -3.10
CA ASN A 183 -30.95 6.87 -2.40
C ASN A 183 -31.03 8.06 -3.34
N SER A 184 -31.85 9.01 -2.89
CA SER A 184 -32.20 10.28 -3.50
C SER A 184 -30.98 11.11 -3.85
N CYS A 185 -30.94 11.57 -5.10
CA CYS A 185 -29.94 12.49 -5.65
C CYS A 185 -29.74 13.73 -4.77
N SER A 186 -28.68 13.77 -3.95
CA SER A 186 -28.01 15.04 -3.64
C SER A 186 -27.01 15.33 -4.76
N ALA A 187 -27.00 16.58 -5.24
CA ALA A 187 -26.17 17.01 -6.37
C ALA A 187 -24.71 17.33 -5.99
N ALA A 188 -24.42 17.52 -4.70
CA ALA A 188 -23.09 17.83 -4.19
C ALA A 188 -22.38 16.56 -3.69
N LEU A 189 -21.07 16.47 -3.93
CA LEU A 189 -20.20 15.48 -3.31
C LEU A 189 -19.95 15.92 -1.86
N SER A 190 -20.39 15.14 -0.87
CA SER A 190 -19.87 15.27 0.49
C SER A 190 -18.69 14.31 0.67
N ASP A 191 -17.76 14.64 1.57
CA ASP A 191 -16.68 13.72 1.96
C ASP A 191 -17.23 12.47 2.70
N ASP A 192 -18.49 12.50 3.11
CA ASP A 192 -19.23 11.41 3.76
C ASP A 192 -20.03 10.53 2.78
N ASP A 193 -19.98 10.80 1.47
CA ASP A 193 -20.68 9.98 0.48
C ASP A 193 -20.01 8.59 0.34
N ASP A 194 -20.84 7.55 0.22
CA ASP A 194 -20.37 6.18 -0.03
C ASP A 194 -19.49 6.12 -1.29
N ILE A 195 -18.39 5.37 -1.20
CA ILE A 195 -17.38 5.30 -2.27
C ILE A 195 -17.97 4.81 -3.61
N SER A 196 -18.98 3.94 -3.56
CA SER A 196 -19.65 3.43 -4.76
C SER A 196 -20.43 4.54 -5.48
N MET A 197 -21.05 5.46 -4.73
CA MET A 197 -21.75 6.65 -5.26
C MET A 197 -20.75 7.68 -5.81
N VAL A 198 -19.63 7.88 -5.11
CA VAL A 198 -18.53 8.72 -5.60
C VAL A 198 -17.98 8.20 -6.93
N MET A 199 -17.73 6.89 -7.03
CA MET A 199 -17.24 6.25 -8.26
C MET A 199 -18.25 6.35 -9.41
N LYS A 200 -19.54 6.12 -9.15
CA LYS A 200 -20.61 6.27 -10.13
C LYS A 200 -20.71 7.68 -10.69
N ARG A 201 -20.75 8.70 -9.82
CA ARG A 201 -20.81 10.12 -10.27
C ARG A 201 -19.57 10.50 -11.07
N ARG A 202 -18.39 10.05 -10.65
CA ARG A 202 -17.13 10.26 -11.39
C ARG A 202 -17.20 9.60 -12.77
N ALA A 203 -17.62 8.33 -12.85
CA ALA A 203 -17.77 7.61 -14.12
C ALA A 203 -18.78 8.29 -15.06
N ALA A 204 -19.93 8.74 -14.54
CA ALA A 204 -20.93 9.49 -15.30
C ALA A 204 -20.39 10.83 -15.85
N LYS A 205 -19.47 11.47 -15.10
CA LYS A 205 -18.73 12.66 -15.55
C LYS A 205 -17.51 12.33 -16.42
N GLY A 206 -17.30 11.07 -16.80
CA GLY A 206 -16.24 10.63 -17.72
C GLY A 206 -14.90 10.27 -17.07
N TYR A 207 -14.85 10.02 -15.76
CA TYR A 207 -13.64 9.60 -15.06
C TYR A 207 -13.05 8.32 -15.67
N GLY A 208 -11.75 8.33 -15.99
CA GLY A 208 -11.03 7.19 -16.58
C GLY A 208 -11.12 7.08 -18.11
N LEU A 209 -11.90 7.93 -18.79
CA LEU A 209 -11.94 7.96 -20.25
C LEU A 209 -10.76 8.81 -20.78
N ALA A 210 -9.90 8.17 -21.58
CA ALA A 210 -8.63 8.70 -22.09
C ALA A 210 -8.72 10.00 -22.94
N ILE A 211 -9.92 10.48 -23.26
CA ILE A 211 -10.16 11.52 -24.27
C ILE A 211 -10.14 12.94 -23.66
N GLN A 212 -10.03 13.13 -22.34
CA GLN A 212 -10.23 14.45 -21.73
C GLN A 212 -9.22 14.86 -20.65
N HIS A 213 -7.95 14.45 -20.78
CA HIS A 213 -6.84 14.85 -19.90
C HIS A 213 -6.79 16.38 -19.65
N GLU A 214 -7.00 17.20 -20.69
CA GLU A 214 -7.02 18.67 -20.59
C GLU A 214 -8.17 19.26 -19.74
N ARG A 215 -9.22 18.48 -19.41
CA ARG A 215 -10.39 18.95 -18.65
C ARG A 215 -10.37 18.59 -17.17
N HIS A 216 -9.45 17.75 -16.71
CA HIS A 216 -9.38 17.33 -15.31
C HIS A 216 -9.06 18.49 -14.37
N ALA A 217 -8.22 19.43 -14.79
CA ALA A 217 -7.84 20.62 -14.02
C ALA A 217 -9.01 21.59 -13.75
N LYS A 218 -10.08 21.56 -14.56
CA LYS A 218 -11.26 22.46 -14.46
C LYS A 218 -12.55 21.77 -14.01
N SER A 219 -12.49 20.48 -13.72
CA SER A 219 -13.69 19.69 -13.45
C SER A 219 -13.90 19.45 -11.96
N ASP A 220 -15.15 19.54 -11.52
CA ASP A 220 -15.66 19.09 -10.23
C ASP A 220 -15.64 17.54 -10.10
N LEU A 221 -14.70 16.85 -10.77
CA LEU A 221 -14.52 15.40 -10.72
C LEU A 221 -13.94 14.94 -9.38
N PHE A 222 -13.05 15.75 -8.83
CA PHE A 222 -12.26 15.38 -7.65
C PHE A 222 -12.79 15.98 -6.35
N GLY A 223 -13.70 16.96 -6.42
CA GLY A 223 -14.17 17.71 -5.25
C GLY A 223 -12.98 18.28 -4.47
N ASN A 224 -12.93 17.99 -3.17
CA ASN A 224 -11.84 18.40 -2.28
C ASN A 224 -10.64 17.44 -2.26
N ASN A 225 -10.66 16.34 -3.03
CA ASN A 225 -9.62 15.32 -2.99
C ASN A 225 -8.36 15.78 -3.76
N THR A 226 -7.50 16.52 -3.05
CA THR A 226 -6.24 17.07 -3.56
C THR A 226 -5.23 16.00 -3.95
N THR A 227 -5.21 14.87 -3.24
CA THR A 227 -4.31 13.74 -3.51
C THR A 227 -4.63 13.09 -4.85
N LEU A 228 -5.90 12.82 -5.13
CA LEU A 228 -6.32 12.19 -6.39
C LEU A 228 -6.11 13.14 -7.58
N LYS A 229 -6.35 14.45 -7.37
CA LYS A 229 -6.03 15.47 -8.38
C LYS A 229 -4.53 15.46 -8.73
N TRP A 230 -3.67 15.50 -7.72
CA TRP A 230 -2.22 15.42 -7.90
C TRP A 230 -1.80 14.14 -8.64
N PHE A 231 -2.42 13.00 -8.32
CA PHE A 231 -2.08 11.73 -8.96
C PHE A 231 -2.41 11.71 -10.45
N TRP A 232 -3.55 12.28 -10.85
CA TRP A 232 -3.89 12.42 -12.27
C TRP A 232 -2.96 13.41 -12.99
N ASP A 233 -2.67 14.55 -12.37
CA ASP A 233 -1.69 15.51 -12.90
C ASP A 233 -0.30 14.84 -13.08
N TRP A 234 0.08 13.94 -12.16
CA TRP A 234 1.31 13.16 -12.24
C TRP A 234 1.26 12.11 -13.36
N ILE A 235 0.16 11.38 -13.54
CA ILE A 235 0.00 10.43 -14.65
C ILE A 235 0.19 11.15 -16.00
N ASP A 236 -0.39 12.34 -16.15
CA ASP A 236 -0.31 13.11 -17.39
C ASP A 236 1.14 13.56 -17.66
N PHE A 237 1.81 14.09 -16.64
CA PHE A 237 3.23 14.40 -16.71
C PHE A 237 4.08 13.18 -17.11
N VAL A 238 3.80 12.01 -16.55
CA VAL A 238 4.52 10.78 -16.88
C VAL A 238 4.29 10.36 -18.32
N LYS A 239 3.06 10.47 -18.84
CA LYS A 239 2.74 10.16 -20.24
C LYS A 239 3.49 11.06 -21.21
N ASP A 240 3.56 12.35 -20.94
CA ASP A 240 4.32 13.30 -21.77
C ASP A 240 5.82 12.98 -21.75
N ALA A 241 6.37 12.69 -20.56
CA ALA A 241 7.77 12.30 -20.41
C ALA A 241 8.14 10.96 -21.10
N ILE A 242 7.16 10.06 -21.27
CA ILE A 242 7.32 8.82 -22.04
C ILE A 242 7.38 9.11 -23.55
N GLN A 243 6.50 9.97 -24.05
CA GLN A 243 6.40 10.24 -25.50
C GLN A 243 7.66 10.90 -26.09
N GLU A 244 8.41 11.66 -25.30
CA GLU A 244 9.68 12.26 -25.74
C GLU A 244 10.83 11.23 -25.91
N ASN A 245 10.73 10.04 -25.31
CA ASN A 245 11.72 8.97 -25.48
C ASN A 245 11.26 7.99 -26.57
N HIS A 246 11.75 8.18 -27.80
CA HIS A 246 11.42 7.33 -28.96
C HIS A 246 11.93 5.88 -28.88
N ASP A 247 12.68 5.51 -27.84
CA ASP A 247 13.23 4.16 -27.66
C ASP A 247 12.49 3.41 -26.55
N SER A 248 11.78 2.36 -26.95
CA SER A 248 11.04 1.35 -26.15
C SER A 248 9.64 1.73 -25.63
N SER A 249 8.68 0.90 -26.00
CA SER A 249 7.23 1.05 -25.80
C SER A 249 6.72 0.68 -24.39
N GLU A 250 7.60 0.49 -23.41
CA GLU A 250 7.21 0.11 -22.04
C GLU A 250 7.80 1.09 -21.04
N PHE A 251 6.94 1.77 -20.30
CA PHE A 251 7.37 2.62 -19.19
C PHE A 251 7.86 1.74 -18.05
N PRO A 252 9.15 1.76 -17.70
CA PRO A 252 9.69 0.86 -16.68
C PRO A 252 9.29 1.29 -15.26
N GLY A 253 8.73 2.49 -15.08
CA GLY A 253 8.49 3.08 -13.76
C GLY A 253 9.79 3.33 -12.99
N VAL A 254 9.69 3.88 -11.78
CA VAL A 254 10.89 4.16 -10.95
C VAL A 254 11.67 2.86 -10.67
N ILE A 255 10.97 1.76 -10.37
CA ILE A 255 11.59 0.46 -10.08
C ILE A 255 12.29 -0.12 -11.30
N GLY A 256 11.67 -0.06 -12.49
CA GLY A 256 12.32 -0.57 -13.70
C GLY A 256 13.50 0.29 -14.13
N ILE A 257 13.44 1.62 -13.95
CA ILE A 257 14.62 2.49 -14.20
C ILE A 257 15.76 2.16 -13.23
N LEU A 258 15.46 1.91 -11.95
CA LEU A 258 16.45 1.48 -10.95
C LEU A 258 17.00 0.07 -11.22
N SER A 259 16.17 -0.81 -11.78
CA SER A 259 16.50 -2.21 -12.06
C SER A 259 17.15 -2.40 -13.43
N SER A 260 17.06 -1.41 -14.32
CA SER A 260 17.69 -1.41 -15.63
C SER A 260 19.21 -1.46 -15.47
N ARG A 261 19.80 -2.61 -15.81
CA ARG A 261 21.24 -2.87 -15.71
C ARG A 261 22.04 -2.27 -16.86
N ASP A 262 21.37 -1.75 -17.88
CA ASP A 262 22.02 -1.14 -19.04
C ASP A 262 22.52 0.27 -18.69
N GLY A 263 23.85 0.44 -18.75
CA GLY A 263 24.50 1.75 -18.62
C GLY A 263 24.76 2.22 -17.18
N LEU A 264 25.29 1.36 -16.30
CA LEU A 264 25.75 1.69 -14.94
C LEU A 264 27.05 2.53 -14.93
N GLU A 265 27.16 3.55 -15.76
CA GLU A 265 28.22 4.56 -15.62
C GLU A 265 27.69 5.73 -14.77
N SER A 266 27.66 5.53 -13.46
CA SER A 266 27.48 6.66 -12.53
C SER A 266 28.71 7.56 -12.60
N LYS A 267 28.57 8.74 -13.23
CA LYS A 267 29.63 9.74 -13.25
C LYS A 267 29.57 10.51 -11.94
N ALA A 268 30.67 10.50 -11.21
CA ALA A 268 30.83 11.34 -10.03
C ALA A 268 31.69 12.54 -10.40
N GLN A 269 31.12 13.73 -10.25
CA GLN A 269 31.86 14.97 -10.43
C GLN A 269 31.95 15.66 -9.07
N GLY A 270 33.17 16.04 -8.68
CA GLY A 270 33.36 17.03 -7.62
C GLY A 270 32.88 18.35 -8.19
N VAL A 271 31.68 18.77 -7.80
CA VAL A 271 31.16 20.07 -8.19
C VAL A 271 31.54 21.01 -7.04
N PRO A 272 32.37 22.05 -7.29
CA PRO A 272 32.49 23.12 -6.31
C PRO A 272 31.08 23.67 -6.14
N LEU A 273 30.57 23.61 -4.91
CA LEU A 273 29.41 24.42 -4.55
C LEU A 273 29.91 25.85 -4.70
N ASP A 274 29.57 26.49 -5.82
CA ASP A 274 29.62 27.95 -5.96
C ASP A 274 28.24 28.43 -5.53
N PRO A 275 28.05 28.74 -4.23
CA PRO A 275 26.75 29.08 -3.71
C PRO A 275 26.60 30.56 -4.01
N CYS A 276 25.51 30.95 -4.67
CA CYS A 276 25.34 32.35 -5.04
C CYS A 276 25.31 33.31 -3.82
N ASP A 277 25.17 32.80 -2.57
CA ASP A 277 25.07 33.63 -1.36
C ASP A 277 25.72 33.10 -0.05
N ILE A 278 26.12 31.82 0.06
CA ILE A 278 26.72 31.24 1.30
C ILE A 278 28.17 30.89 1.00
N ASN A 279 29.15 31.32 1.80
CA ASN A 279 30.56 31.15 1.45
C ASN A 279 31.08 29.74 1.81
N PHE A 280 30.65 28.71 1.09
CA PHE A 280 31.20 27.34 1.21
C PHE A 280 32.49 27.16 0.39
N SER A 281 33.36 28.18 0.34
CA SER A 281 34.50 28.28 -0.61
C SER A 281 35.53 27.15 -0.54
N SER A 282 35.38 26.19 0.37
CA SER A 282 36.26 25.04 0.56
C SER A 282 35.56 23.67 0.46
N VAL A 283 34.23 23.63 0.22
CA VAL A 283 33.47 22.36 0.25
C VAL A 283 33.15 21.88 -1.16
N THR A 284 33.95 20.92 -1.64
CA THR A 284 33.61 20.14 -2.83
C THR A 284 32.66 19.02 -2.45
N VAL A 285 31.39 19.08 -2.89
CA VAL A 285 30.46 17.96 -2.73
C VAL A 285 30.56 17.06 -3.96
N LYS A 286 30.73 15.77 -3.70
CA LYS A 286 30.69 14.74 -4.74
C LYS A 286 29.25 14.54 -5.16
N ILE A 287 28.89 15.03 -6.35
CA ILE A 287 27.55 14.85 -6.91
C ILE A 287 27.59 13.70 -7.91
N TYR A 288 26.62 12.80 -7.78
CA TYR A 288 26.46 11.66 -8.67
C TYR A 288 25.42 12.00 -9.74
N PHE A 289 25.79 11.78 -11.01
CA PHE A 289 24.93 12.03 -12.16
C PHE A 289 24.82 10.75 -12.98
N SER A 290 23.60 10.44 -13.40
CA SER A 290 23.29 9.43 -14.40
C SER A 290 21.97 9.81 -15.09
N ASP A 291 21.81 9.39 -16.34
CA ASP A 291 20.59 9.66 -17.10
C ASP A 291 19.38 8.99 -16.43
N GLN A 292 19.57 7.83 -15.81
CA GLN A 292 18.56 7.14 -15.01
C GLN A 292 18.15 7.96 -13.78
N ARG A 293 19.13 8.55 -13.06
CA ARG A 293 18.86 9.40 -11.88
C ARG A 293 18.08 10.65 -12.27
N GLU A 294 18.44 11.28 -13.38
CA GLU A 294 17.75 12.46 -13.88
C GLU A 294 16.29 12.14 -14.27
N LYS A 295 16.07 11.01 -14.95
CA LYS A 295 14.72 10.52 -15.26
C LYS A 295 13.91 10.23 -14.00
N ILE A 296 14.49 9.60 -12.98
CA ILE A 296 13.81 9.37 -11.70
C ILE A 296 13.48 10.70 -11.01
N LEU A 297 14.39 11.67 -11.01
CA LEU A 297 14.13 12.98 -10.43
C LEU A 297 13.01 13.70 -11.19
N GLN A 298 12.98 13.64 -12.52
CA GLN A 298 11.86 14.12 -13.33
C GLN A 298 10.54 13.47 -12.91
N LEU A 299 10.49 12.14 -12.80
CA LEU A 299 9.31 11.38 -12.35
C LEU A 299 8.85 11.76 -10.94
N CYS A 300 9.78 12.14 -10.06
CA CYS A 300 9.46 12.63 -8.72
C CYS A 300 9.06 14.12 -8.70
N GLY A 301 9.07 14.82 -9.84
CA GLY A 301 8.74 16.24 -9.97
C GLY A 301 9.92 17.21 -9.78
N TRP A 302 11.17 16.72 -9.82
CA TRP A 302 12.40 17.47 -9.50
C TRP A 302 13.28 17.82 -10.72
N GLY A 303 12.81 17.58 -11.95
CA GLY A 303 13.70 17.54 -13.12
C GLY A 303 13.88 18.82 -13.95
N ASN A 304 12.93 19.75 -13.92
CA ASN A 304 12.98 20.95 -14.78
C ASN A 304 13.51 22.20 -14.05
N SER A 305 13.65 22.17 -12.73
CA SER A 305 14.13 23.29 -11.91
C SER A 305 15.66 23.41 -11.86
N TRP A 306 16.39 22.34 -12.17
CA TRP A 306 17.86 22.37 -12.18
C TRP A 306 18.49 22.74 -13.54
N LYS A 307 17.74 22.59 -14.64
CA LYS A 307 18.23 22.87 -16.00
C LYS A 307 17.95 24.30 -16.45
N ASN A 308 16.83 24.90 -16.01
CA ASN A 308 16.53 26.29 -16.33
C ASN A 308 17.29 27.20 -15.37
N ASP A 309 18.23 27.95 -15.94
CA ASP A 309 19.05 29.01 -15.36
C ASP A 309 19.16 28.97 -13.83
N ARG A 310 20.34 28.55 -13.35
CA ARG A 310 20.71 28.60 -11.94
C ARG A 310 20.50 29.99 -11.30
N PHE A 311 20.31 31.02 -12.12
CA PHE A 311 20.10 32.43 -11.81
C PHE A 311 18.70 32.99 -12.11
N ALA A 312 17.75 32.20 -12.64
CA ALA A 312 16.41 32.71 -12.91
C ALA A 312 15.66 32.93 -11.58
N SER A 313 15.29 34.18 -11.33
CA SER A 313 14.60 34.67 -10.13
C SER A 313 13.18 34.12 -9.93
N ALA A 314 12.66 33.32 -10.86
CA ALA A 314 11.32 32.78 -10.87
C ALA A 314 11.36 31.27 -11.09
N ASP A 315 11.75 30.51 -10.06
CA ASP A 315 11.57 29.07 -10.05
C ASP A 315 10.05 28.76 -10.02
N PRO A 316 9.47 28.20 -11.10
CA PRO A 316 8.02 27.96 -11.19
C PRO A 316 7.51 27.04 -10.08
N PHE A 317 8.37 26.15 -9.59
CA PHE A 317 8.05 25.22 -8.52
C PHE A 317 7.96 25.93 -7.17
N LEU A 318 8.90 26.82 -6.84
CA LEU A 318 8.85 27.63 -5.63
C LEU A 318 7.65 28.59 -5.64
N HIS A 319 7.32 29.15 -6.82
CA HIS A 319 6.12 29.96 -6.99
C HIS A 319 4.83 29.16 -6.75
N SER A 320 4.75 27.94 -7.27
CA SER A 320 3.62 27.02 -7.01
C SER A 320 3.47 26.72 -5.51
N LEU A 321 4.55 26.42 -4.80
CA LEU A 321 4.51 26.19 -3.35
C LEU A 321 4.02 27.42 -2.58
N CYS A 322 4.51 28.61 -2.94
CA CYS A 322 4.05 29.85 -2.33
C CYS A 322 2.55 30.10 -2.62
N SER A 323 2.07 29.79 -3.82
CA SER A 323 0.65 29.94 -4.18
C SER A 323 -0.28 28.99 -3.41
N LYS A 324 0.24 27.84 -2.97
CA LYS A 324 -0.46 26.86 -2.13
C LYS A 324 -0.43 27.21 -0.63
N GLY A 325 0.26 28.28 -0.24
CA GLY A 325 0.46 28.67 1.15
C GLY A 325 1.59 27.91 1.87
N GLU A 326 2.32 27.03 1.19
CA GLU A 326 3.43 26.26 1.75
C GLU A 326 4.76 27.05 1.70
N VAL A 327 4.77 28.20 2.36
CA VAL A 327 5.87 29.18 2.29
C VAL A 327 7.14 28.66 2.95
N GLU A 328 7.02 28.05 4.13
CA GLU A 328 8.15 27.55 4.92
C GLU A 328 8.86 26.40 4.20
N ARG A 329 8.10 25.57 3.49
CA ARG A 329 8.64 24.51 2.63
C ARG A 329 9.38 25.09 1.43
N ALA A 330 8.81 26.12 0.78
CA ALA A 330 9.48 26.80 -0.33
C ALA A 330 10.81 27.45 0.12
N ALA A 331 10.82 28.10 1.28
CA ALA A 331 12.03 28.71 1.85
C ALA A 331 13.09 27.65 2.22
N ALA A 332 12.69 26.51 2.78
CA ALA A 332 13.62 25.43 3.09
C ALA A 332 14.27 24.82 1.83
N ILE A 333 13.50 24.61 0.77
CA ILE A 333 14.02 24.11 -0.51
C ILE A 333 14.99 25.13 -1.14
N ALA A 334 14.66 26.42 -1.08
CA ALA A 334 15.57 27.49 -1.53
C ALA A 334 16.88 27.52 -0.73
N LEU A 335 16.82 27.29 0.59
CA LEU A 335 18.00 27.24 1.44
C LEU A 335 18.89 26.03 1.14
N PHE A 336 18.31 24.83 1.06
CA PHE A 336 19.06 23.59 0.78
C PHE A 336 19.67 23.56 -0.62
N THR A 337 19.15 24.39 -1.53
CA THR A 337 19.73 24.59 -2.87
C THR A 337 20.78 25.70 -2.91
N GLY A 338 21.15 26.29 -1.76
CA GLY A 338 22.20 27.29 -1.64
C GLY A 338 21.78 28.72 -1.98
N ARG A 339 20.46 28.99 -2.10
CA ARG A 339 19.90 30.31 -2.44
C ARG A 339 19.37 31.02 -1.19
N LEU A 340 20.25 31.33 -0.25
CA LEU A 340 19.88 31.94 1.04
C LEU A 340 19.09 33.24 0.87
N GLN A 341 19.50 34.12 -0.05
CA GLN A 341 18.80 35.39 -0.29
C GLN A 341 17.40 35.20 -0.82
N LEU A 342 17.19 34.17 -1.64
CA LEU A 342 15.86 33.82 -2.16
C LEU A 342 14.98 33.27 -1.04
N ALA A 343 15.52 32.44 -0.14
CA ALA A 343 14.80 31.96 1.04
C ALA A 343 14.35 33.11 1.96
N VAL A 344 15.25 34.08 2.23
CA VAL A 344 14.93 35.28 3.03
C VAL A 344 13.86 36.14 2.33
N LYS A 345 13.95 36.33 1.01
CA LYS A 345 12.95 37.06 0.23
C LYS A 345 11.56 36.39 0.26
N ILE A 346 11.50 35.07 0.16
CA ILE A 346 10.24 34.30 0.25
C ILE A 346 9.60 34.53 1.63
N LEU A 347 10.37 34.38 2.70
CA LEU A 347 9.87 34.54 4.08
C LEU A 347 9.39 35.97 4.35
N ASN A 348 10.14 36.98 3.94
CA ASN A 348 9.77 38.39 4.11
C ASN A 348 8.52 38.78 3.30
N LYS A 349 8.41 38.29 2.06
CA LYS A 349 7.25 38.56 1.21
C LYS A 349 5.98 37.98 1.84
N SER A 350 6.04 36.74 2.30
CA SER A 350 4.90 36.05 2.92
C SER A 350 4.55 36.54 4.32
N ALA A 351 5.53 37.07 5.06
CA ALA A 351 5.29 37.71 6.34
C ALA A 351 4.38 38.95 6.25
N SER A 352 4.27 39.55 5.07
CA SER A 352 3.38 40.70 4.84
C SER A 352 1.91 40.29 4.66
N PHE A 353 1.64 39.00 4.41
CA PHE A 353 0.30 38.50 4.06
C PHE A 353 -0.30 37.51 5.08
N ALA A 354 0.49 36.91 5.97
CA ALA A 354 0.03 35.86 6.89
C ALA A 354 -0.23 36.37 8.33
N GLU A 355 -1.21 35.78 9.03
CA GLU A 355 -1.47 36.06 10.47
C GLU A 355 -0.28 35.71 11.37
N GLN A 356 0.59 34.79 10.93
CA GLN A 356 1.84 34.40 11.59
C GLN A 356 3.05 35.26 11.16
N GLY A 357 2.81 36.38 10.47
CA GLY A 357 3.85 37.18 9.80
C GLY A 357 5.00 37.64 10.69
N ARG A 358 4.76 37.87 11.99
CA ARG A 358 5.81 38.23 12.96
C ARG A 358 6.84 37.11 13.15
N SER A 359 6.41 35.85 13.16
CA SER A 359 7.31 34.70 13.32
C SER A 359 8.17 34.48 12.06
N LEU A 360 7.58 34.64 10.88
CA LEU A 360 8.28 34.52 9.59
C LEU A 360 9.32 35.64 9.40
N GLN A 361 9.01 36.86 9.83
CA GLN A 361 9.98 37.97 9.88
C GLN A 361 11.16 37.67 10.80
N LEU A 362 10.91 37.10 11.99
CA LEU A 362 11.96 36.70 12.92
C LEU A 362 12.87 35.63 12.31
N PHE A 363 12.31 34.64 11.60
CA PHE A 363 13.10 33.62 10.90
C PHE A 363 13.91 34.22 9.75
N ALA A 364 13.33 35.10 8.95
CA ALA A 364 14.05 35.80 7.87
C ALA A 364 15.22 36.64 8.42
N LEU A 365 15.01 37.33 9.54
CA LEU A 365 16.05 38.11 10.23
C LEU A 365 17.17 37.20 10.73
N ALA A 366 16.83 36.10 11.39
CA ALA A 366 17.81 35.13 11.89
C ALA A 366 18.63 34.50 10.77
N LEU A 367 18.01 34.15 9.63
CA LEU A 367 18.70 33.65 8.44
C LEU A 367 19.63 34.70 7.82
N SER A 368 19.23 35.97 7.80
CA SER A 368 20.10 37.06 7.32
C SER A 368 21.32 37.29 8.23
N GLY A 369 21.17 37.05 9.54
CA GLY A 369 22.25 37.14 10.52
C GLY A 369 23.36 36.11 10.29
N PHE A 370 23.03 34.92 9.77
CA PHE A 370 24.01 33.87 9.43
C PHE A 370 24.99 34.35 8.36
N GLN A 371 24.49 35.00 7.30
CA GLN A 371 25.34 35.52 6.22
C GLN A 371 26.30 36.61 6.71
N ASN A 372 25.84 37.47 7.62
CA ASN A 372 26.69 38.50 8.22
C ASN A 372 27.77 37.89 9.11
N ALA A 373 27.45 36.84 9.88
CA ALA A 373 28.43 36.11 10.68
C ALA A 373 29.50 35.42 9.80
N ALA A 374 29.07 34.79 8.70
CA ALA A 374 29.94 34.09 7.75
C ALA A 374 30.82 35.03 6.90
N ASN A 375 30.37 36.26 6.61
CA ASN A 375 31.17 37.23 5.86
C ASN A 375 32.21 37.96 6.73
N THR A 376 31.95 38.12 8.03
CA THR A 376 32.83 38.85 8.96
C THR A 376 34.10 38.06 9.30
N THR A 377 34.06 36.72 9.24
CA THR A 377 35.23 35.85 9.46
C THR A 377 36.27 35.91 8.34
N VAL A 378 35.91 36.42 7.15
CA VAL A 378 36.79 36.45 5.97
C VAL A 378 37.52 37.79 5.81
N THR A 379 37.03 38.87 6.41
CA THR A 379 37.60 40.22 6.24
C THR A 379 38.63 40.65 7.30
N SER A 380 38.83 39.89 8.38
CA SER A 380 39.85 40.19 9.39
C SER A 380 41.11 39.33 9.19
N VAL A 381 42.06 39.84 8.41
CA VAL A 381 43.43 39.29 8.31
C VAL A 381 44.32 39.74 9.48
N ASP A 382 43.83 40.59 10.39
CA ASP A 382 44.68 41.16 11.45
C ASP A 382 44.33 40.65 12.85
N LYS A 383 45.29 39.90 13.41
CA LYS A 383 45.57 39.50 14.82
C LYS A 383 45.06 38.13 15.29
N PRO A 384 45.93 37.28 15.92
CA PRO A 384 45.60 35.88 16.22
C PRO A 384 45.00 35.62 17.62
N ASP A 385 44.75 36.64 18.45
CA ASP A 385 44.55 36.43 19.90
C ASP A 385 43.21 36.93 20.48
N GLU A 386 42.14 37.05 19.68
CA GLU A 386 40.78 37.21 20.22
C GLU A 386 39.79 36.23 19.58
N PRO A 387 38.98 35.48 20.36
CA PRO A 387 37.95 34.62 19.81
C PRO A 387 36.89 35.51 19.13
N THR A 388 36.79 35.42 17.81
CA THR A 388 35.82 36.17 17.01
C THR A 388 34.39 35.85 17.47
N ALA A 389 33.78 36.79 18.18
CA ALA A 389 32.46 36.66 18.82
C ALA A 389 31.25 36.62 17.86
N SER A 390 31.46 36.68 16.54
CA SER A 390 30.40 36.82 15.54
C SER A 390 29.62 35.52 15.26
N GLY A 391 30.28 34.36 15.28
CA GLY A 391 29.60 33.06 15.14
C GLY A 391 28.78 32.67 16.37
N GLY A 392 29.29 32.99 17.56
CA GLY A 392 28.66 32.65 18.85
C GLY A 392 27.30 33.31 19.03
N LEU A 393 27.16 34.59 18.70
CA LEU A 393 25.90 35.33 18.87
C LEU A 393 24.76 34.74 18.04
N TRP A 394 25.02 34.32 16.80
CA TRP A 394 24.00 33.70 15.95
C TRP A 394 23.60 32.32 16.49
N THR A 395 24.56 31.53 16.97
CA THR A 395 24.27 30.22 17.57
C THR A 395 23.45 30.33 18.86
N GLU A 396 23.70 31.34 19.69
CA GLU A 396 22.92 31.63 20.90
C GLU A 396 21.49 32.06 20.56
N ILE A 397 21.33 32.93 19.56
CA ILE A 397 20.03 33.35 19.04
C ILE A 397 19.25 32.13 18.50
N CYS A 398 19.90 31.23 17.77
CA CYS A 398 19.28 30.02 17.25
C CYS A 398 18.91 29.04 18.38
N ALA A 399 19.79 28.85 19.37
CA ALA A 399 19.54 27.97 20.52
C ALA A 399 18.33 28.44 21.35
N ALA A 400 18.14 29.76 21.49
CA ALA A 400 16.98 30.34 22.16
C ALA A 400 15.69 30.21 21.34
N MET A 401 15.76 30.29 20.01
CA MET A 401 14.58 30.23 19.13
C MET A 401 14.13 28.80 18.80
N LEU A 402 15.05 27.84 18.62
CA LEU A 402 14.74 26.48 18.16
C LEU A 402 13.66 25.73 18.96
N PRO A 403 13.56 25.88 20.30
CA PRO A 403 12.51 25.26 21.10
C PRO A 403 11.10 25.81 20.79
N SER A 404 11.00 27.06 20.31
CA SER A 404 9.74 27.73 20.02
C SER A 404 9.20 27.44 18.60
N ILE A 405 10.02 26.83 17.74
CA ILE A 405 9.68 26.55 16.34
C ILE A 405 8.88 25.24 16.25
N GLN A 406 7.60 25.35 15.90
CA GLN A 406 6.74 24.18 15.67
C GLN A 406 6.85 23.65 14.23
N ASN A 407 7.13 24.51 13.25
CA ASN A 407 7.16 24.10 11.84
C ASN A 407 8.45 23.30 11.52
N PRO A 408 8.32 22.04 11.04
CA PRO A 408 9.47 21.16 10.82
C PRO A 408 10.42 21.67 9.72
N HIS A 409 9.91 22.39 8.71
CA HIS A 409 10.74 22.91 7.62
C HIS A 409 11.68 24.02 8.10
N ILE A 410 11.15 24.97 8.88
CA ILE A 410 11.96 26.03 9.49
C ILE A 410 12.98 25.44 10.46
N LYS A 411 12.58 24.44 11.26
CA LYS A 411 13.51 23.76 12.18
C LYS A 411 14.66 23.09 11.43
N ALA A 412 14.36 22.41 10.32
CA ALA A 412 15.37 21.79 9.47
C ALA A 412 16.32 22.81 8.83
N MET A 413 15.85 24.01 8.47
CA MET A 413 16.69 25.10 7.97
C MET A 413 17.75 25.52 8.98
N PHE A 414 17.36 25.74 10.24
CA PHE A 414 18.30 26.13 11.29
C PHE A 414 19.27 25.00 11.64
N TYR A 415 18.81 23.75 11.71
CA TYR A 415 19.70 22.61 11.90
C TYR A 415 20.74 22.49 10.78
N PHE A 416 20.30 22.65 9.53
CA PHE A 416 21.19 22.59 8.37
C PHE A 416 22.30 23.64 8.42
N LEU A 417 22.00 24.86 8.87
CA LEU A 417 22.99 25.93 9.04
C LEU A 417 23.84 25.77 10.32
N SER A 418 23.34 25.08 11.35
CA SER A 418 24.09 24.82 12.59
C SER A 418 24.98 23.58 12.55
N CYS A 419 24.88 22.76 11.49
CA CYS A 419 25.70 21.57 11.29
C CYS A 419 27.07 21.88 10.67
N GLU A 420 27.44 23.16 10.55
CA GLU A 420 28.81 23.60 10.27
C GLU A 420 29.75 23.43 11.47
#